data_AF-A0A369T8G4-F1
#
_entry.id   AF-A0A369T8G4-F1
#
_cell.length_a   1.000
_cell.length_b   1.000
_cell.length_c   1.000
_cell.angle_alpha   90.00
_cell.angle_beta   90.00
_cell.angle_gamma   90.00
#
_symmetry.space_group_name_H-M   'P 1'
#
loop_
_entity.id
_entity.type
_entity.pdbx_description
1 polymer ?
#
loop_
_entity_poly.entity_id
_entity_poly.type
_entity_poly.pdbx_seq_one_letter_code
_entity_poly.pdbx_strand_id
1 'polypeptide(L)'
;MLSVNGTAVTGTLIGGPTTFFSNIQGSAYRADITGLNAVIDGMNSLSISDLAACDSINNGAGVLVIFDDGSSPEAGIEVRDGADLAFVNFSPPLDTTVPQTFTFDASAFDRVADLVMFFGSVADDRFRPSAVDITVSPGGVTTELVNLLGSNDGSEHDTVVISVAVPAGATMITVQAFSEDRESTGALPASFIWNTAGVAVRGEEPPGLDGRITGGGSNITVDGLRITKGLQLHCDLRNPNNFQINWPGAAFHLEALTVANCTEDPDIIQQPPMSSPFDTFQAEGTGRLRINGERDENATVRFILVDAGEPGTADTARIVIRDGDGNIVLDLPETVLTHGNFQTHKD
;
A
#
# COMPACT_ATOMS: atom_id res chain seq x y z
N MET A 1 22.78 -9.70 10.60
CA MET A 1 22.15 -9.97 11.90
C MET A 1 20.81 -9.26 11.98
N LEU A 2 19.88 -9.80 12.77
CA LEU A 2 18.57 -9.18 13.05
C LEU A 2 18.49 -8.87 14.54
N SER A 3 18.03 -7.68 14.91
CA SER A 3 17.70 -7.36 16.31
C SER A 3 16.47 -6.46 16.43
N VAL A 4 15.70 -6.66 17.50
CA VAL A 4 14.54 -5.86 17.87
C VAL A 4 14.81 -5.26 19.24
N ASN A 5 14.82 -3.93 19.34
CA ASN A 5 15.20 -3.19 20.55
C ASN A 5 16.54 -3.66 21.14
N GLY A 6 17.52 -3.91 20.27
CA GLY A 6 18.84 -4.41 20.65
C GLY A 6 18.89 -5.89 21.06
N THR A 7 17.73 -6.57 21.15
CA THR A 7 17.66 -8.01 21.40
C THR A 7 17.91 -8.76 20.10
N ALA A 8 18.99 -9.54 20.05
CA ALA A 8 19.30 -10.36 18.88
C ALA A 8 18.21 -11.41 18.63
N VAL A 9 17.79 -11.52 17.37
CA VAL A 9 16.77 -12.48 16.92
C VAL A 9 17.45 -13.56 16.08
N THR A 10 17.19 -14.83 16.42
CA THR A 10 17.71 -15.98 15.67
C THR A 10 16.54 -16.71 15.03
N GLY A 11 16.55 -16.80 13.70
CA GLY A 11 15.54 -17.54 12.95
C GLY A 11 15.84 -19.03 12.86
N THR A 12 14.77 -19.83 12.76
CA THR A 12 14.80 -21.24 12.38
C THR A 12 14.54 -21.36 10.88
N LEU A 13 15.25 -22.23 10.19
CA LEU A 13 15.04 -22.48 8.76
C LEU A 13 13.63 -23.04 8.51
N ILE A 14 12.86 -22.40 7.64
CA ILE A 14 11.49 -22.79 7.26
C ILE A 14 11.34 -23.10 5.76
N GLY A 15 12.32 -22.72 4.93
CA GLY A 15 12.34 -23.01 3.51
C GLY A 15 13.76 -23.07 2.97
N GLY A 16 14.01 -23.95 2.01
CA GLY A 16 15.35 -24.21 1.46
C GLY A 16 16.23 -25.14 2.33
N PRO A 17 17.55 -25.18 2.08
CA PRO A 17 18.25 -24.46 1.02
C PRO A 17 17.84 -24.96 -0.37
N THR A 18 17.35 -24.07 -1.21
CA THR A 18 16.97 -24.35 -2.60
C THR A 18 18.09 -23.90 -3.51
N THR A 19 18.70 -24.83 -4.25
CA THR A 19 19.78 -24.47 -5.17
C THR A 19 19.23 -23.66 -6.35
N PHE A 20 19.73 -22.44 -6.52
CA PHE A 20 19.35 -21.54 -7.59
C PHE A 20 20.21 -21.83 -8.83
N PHE A 21 21.50 -21.48 -8.78
CA PHE A 21 22.48 -21.92 -9.79
C PHE A 21 23.86 -22.08 -9.15
N SER A 22 24.67 -22.99 -9.70
CA SER A 22 26.00 -23.29 -9.19
C SER A 22 25.96 -23.62 -7.68
N ASN A 23 26.50 -22.74 -6.84
CA ASN A 23 26.60 -22.86 -5.39
C ASN A 23 25.75 -21.82 -4.65
N ILE A 24 24.89 -21.07 -5.37
CA ILE A 24 23.99 -20.08 -4.79
C ILE A 24 22.69 -20.78 -4.38
N GLN A 25 22.24 -20.53 -3.15
CA GLN A 25 21.06 -21.15 -2.56
C GLN A 25 20.15 -20.11 -1.93
N GLY A 26 18.84 -20.23 -2.16
CA GLY A 26 17.81 -19.50 -1.44
C GLY A 26 17.45 -20.20 -0.12
N SER A 27 17.22 -19.44 0.95
CA SER A 27 16.79 -19.99 2.25
C SER A 27 15.92 -18.97 2.97
N ALA A 28 14.87 -19.46 3.63
CA ALA A 28 13.97 -18.64 4.44
C ALA A 28 14.05 -19.07 5.90
N TYR A 29 14.08 -18.09 6.80
CA TYR A 29 14.17 -18.29 8.23
C TYR A 29 13.05 -17.53 8.94
N ARG A 30 12.48 -18.12 9.99
CA ARG A 30 11.44 -17.51 10.83
C ARG A 30 11.83 -17.57 12.29
N ALA A 31 11.61 -16.49 13.02
CA ALA A 31 11.74 -16.43 14.47
C ALA A 31 10.41 -16.02 15.10
N ASP A 32 9.96 -16.77 16.10
CA ASP A 32 8.93 -16.30 17.02
C ASP A 32 9.61 -15.48 18.13
N ILE A 33 9.25 -14.21 18.23
CA ILE A 33 9.83 -13.27 19.20
C ILE A 33 8.89 -12.94 20.35
N THR A 34 7.68 -13.52 20.41
CA THR A 34 6.67 -13.22 21.43
C THR A 34 7.20 -13.50 22.83
N GLY A 35 7.98 -14.58 23.00
CA GLY A 35 8.61 -14.92 24.28
C GLY A 35 9.84 -14.08 24.64
N LEU A 36 10.33 -13.22 23.75
CA LEU A 36 11.54 -12.42 23.98
C LEU A 36 11.25 -11.11 24.73
N ASN A 37 9.98 -10.70 24.84
CA ASN A 37 9.59 -9.36 25.30
C ASN A 37 10.34 -8.24 24.56
N ALA A 38 10.68 -8.48 23.28
CA ALA A 38 11.49 -7.57 22.49
C ALA A 38 10.66 -6.41 21.94
N VAL A 39 9.34 -6.57 21.81
CA VAL A 39 8.40 -5.52 21.40
C VAL A 39 7.79 -4.92 22.66
N ILE A 40 7.81 -3.59 22.76
CA ILE A 40 7.28 -2.82 23.90
C ILE A 40 6.20 -1.83 23.43
N ASP A 41 5.42 -1.32 24.38
CA ASP A 41 4.49 -0.22 24.10
C ASP A 41 5.25 1.01 23.61
N GLY A 42 4.73 1.63 22.54
CA GLY A 42 5.31 2.83 21.94
C GLY A 42 6.44 2.52 20.94
N MET A 43 7.54 3.27 21.04
CA MET A 43 8.59 3.24 20.02
C MET A 43 9.41 1.95 20.09
N ASN A 44 9.47 1.24 18.97
CA ASN A 44 10.30 0.07 18.78
C ASN A 44 11.36 0.33 17.70
N SER A 45 12.48 -0.37 17.79
CA SER A 45 13.59 -0.30 16.83
C SER A 45 13.87 -1.68 16.24
N LEU A 46 13.96 -1.74 14.92
CA LEU A 46 14.37 -2.92 14.16
C LEU A 46 15.70 -2.62 13.50
N SER A 47 16.68 -3.51 13.65
CA SER A 47 17.98 -3.39 12.98
C SER A 47 18.27 -4.64 12.17
N ILE A 48 18.59 -4.43 10.90
CA ILE A 48 19.04 -5.44 9.95
C ILE A 48 20.45 -5.04 9.50
N SER A 49 21.43 -5.90 9.75
CA SER A 49 22.85 -5.67 9.43
C SER A 49 23.44 -6.88 8.70
N ASP A 50 24.66 -6.73 8.18
CA ASP A 50 25.48 -7.84 7.65
C ASP A 50 24.77 -8.68 6.57
N LEU A 51 23.88 -8.08 5.78
CA LEU A 51 23.16 -8.76 4.70
C LEU A 51 24.09 -9.27 3.59
N ALA A 52 25.28 -8.67 3.44
CA ALA A 52 26.25 -9.00 2.39
C ALA A 52 27.11 -10.26 2.67
N ALA A 53 26.72 -11.12 3.60
CA ALA A 53 27.61 -12.14 4.18
C ALA A 53 28.01 -13.30 3.23
N CYS A 54 27.31 -13.53 2.12
CA CYS A 54 27.58 -14.67 1.24
C CYS A 54 28.26 -14.29 -0.09
N ASP A 55 27.71 -13.34 -0.85
CA ASP A 55 28.18 -13.03 -2.20
C ASP A 55 28.55 -11.55 -2.41
N SER A 56 28.73 -10.79 -1.31
CA SER A 56 29.06 -9.35 -1.28
C SER A 56 28.01 -8.40 -1.90
N ILE A 57 26.88 -8.91 -2.38
CA ILE A 57 25.77 -8.11 -2.90
C ILE A 57 24.64 -8.13 -1.88
N ASN A 58 24.19 -6.94 -1.49
CA ASN A 58 23.00 -6.76 -0.67
C ASN A 58 21.87 -6.32 -1.60
N ASN A 59 20.95 -7.23 -1.91
CA ASN A 59 19.82 -6.95 -2.79
C ASN A 59 18.72 -6.12 -2.10
N GLY A 60 18.73 -6.05 -0.76
CA GLY A 60 17.76 -5.26 0.01
C GLY A 60 17.09 -6.06 1.12
N ALA A 61 16.14 -5.43 1.79
CA ALA A 61 15.31 -6.06 2.82
C ALA A 61 13.92 -5.40 2.83
N GLY A 62 12.87 -6.23 2.83
CA GLY A 62 11.50 -5.80 3.07
C GLY A 62 11.14 -5.94 4.55
N VAL A 63 10.36 -4.99 5.08
CA VAL A 63 9.80 -5.05 6.43
C VAL A 63 8.29 -4.99 6.33
N LEU A 64 7.62 -6.09 6.69
CA LEU A 64 6.17 -6.11 6.86
C LEU A 64 5.86 -5.86 8.33
N VAL A 65 5.14 -4.76 8.61
CA VAL A 65 4.62 -4.45 9.94
C VAL A 65 3.14 -4.78 9.97
N ILE A 66 2.78 -5.72 10.83
CA ILE A 66 1.39 -6.02 11.16
C ILE A 66 1.13 -5.39 12.52
N PHE A 67 0.16 -4.49 12.58
CA PHE A 67 -0.25 -3.84 13.81
C PHE A 67 -1.77 -3.83 13.88
N ASP A 68 -2.27 -3.91 15.11
CA ASP A 68 -3.65 -3.64 15.44
C ASP A 68 -3.74 -2.17 15.85
N ASP A 69 -4.53 -1.40 15.13
CA ASP A 69 -4.78 0.02 15.41
C ASP A 69 -6.00 0.24 16.33
N GLY A 70 -6.63 -0.85 16.78
CA GLY A 70 -7.86 -0.83 17.58
C GLY A 70 -9.12 -0.64 16.75
N SER A 71 -9.03 -0.66 15.42
CA SER A 71 -10.20 -0.55 14.55
C SER A 71 -11.11 -1.78 14.66
N SER A 72 -12.42 -1.55 14.58
CA SER A 72 -13.44 -2.60 14.63
C SER A 72 -14.40 -2.45 13.45
N PRO A 73 -14.75 -3.55 12.75
CA PRO A 73 -14.28 -4.92 13.01
C PRO A 73 -12.83 -5.15 12.58
N GLU A 74 -12.14 -6.02 13.31
CA GLU A 74 -10.75 -6.39 13.07
C GLU A 74 -10.55 -6.90 11.63
N ALA A 75 -9.41 -6.56 11.02
CA ALA A 75 -9.02 -7.11 9.74
C ALA A 75 -8.62 -8.59 9.86
N GLY A 76 -9.03 -9.41 8.89
CA GLY A 76 -8.53 -10.77 8.75
C GLY A 76 -7.13 -10.72 8.12
N ILE A 77 -6.09 -11.01 8.92
CA ILE A 77 -4.70 -10.96 8.47
C ILE A 77 -4.12 -12.37 8.36
N GLU A 78 -3.58 -12.69 7.20
CA GLU A 78 -2.85 -13.93 6.97
C GLU A 78 -1.50 -13.64 6.30
N VAL A 79 -0.46 -14.37 6.70
CA VAL A 79 0.89 -14.30 6.12
C VAL A 79 1.30 -15.67 5.61
N ARG A 80 2.01 -15.68 4.48
CA ARG A 80 2.75 -16.81 3.95
C ARG A 80 4.19 -16.36 3.77
N ASP A 81 5.12 -17.18 4.21
CA ASP A 81 6.55 -16.96 4.03
C ASP A 81 7.26 -18.26 3.65
N GLY A 82 8.43 -18.13 3.04
CA GLY A 82 9.16 -19.26 2.52
C GLY A 82 10.22 -18.80 1.53
N ALA A 83 10.70 -19.73 0.72
CA ALA A 83 11.62 -19.45 -0.38
C ALA A 83 11.11 -20.20 -1.61
N ASP A 84 10.18 -19.57 -2.33
CA ASP A 84 9.57 -20.14 -3.53
C ASP A 84 10.20 -19.53 -4.79
N LEU A 85 10.87 -20.37 -5.57
CA LEU A 85 11.81 -19.94 -6.59
C LEU A 85 11.26 -20.31 -7.96
N ALA A 86 11.25 -19.34 -8.87
CA ALA A 86 10.86 -19.57 -10.26
C ALA A 86 11.86 -18.96 -11.24
N PHE A 87 12.26 -19.76 -12.23
CA PHE A 87 12.90 -19.30 -13.44
C PHE A 87 12.58 -20.21 -14.62
N VAL A 88 12.07 -19.64 -15.72
CA VAL A 88 11.54 -20.39 -16.88
C VAL A 88 12.47 -21.48 -17.46
N ASN A 89 13.79 -21.35 -17.33
CA ASN A 89 14.76 -22.30 -17.87
C ASN A 89 15.22 -23.36 -16.87
N PHE A 90 14.70 -23.37 -15.65
CA PHE A 90 14.98 -24.43 -14.70
C PHE A 90 14.11 -25.66 -14.92
N SER A 91 14.48 -26.76 -14.29
CA SER A 91 13.65 -27.95 -14.28
C SER A 91 12.64 -27.87 -13.13
N PRO A 92 11.45 -28.49 -13.28
CA PRO A 92 10.50 -28.62 -12.19
C PRO A 92 11.16 -29.15 -10.89
N PRO A 93 10.79 -28.60 -9.72
CA PRO A 93 9.71 -27.63 -9.50
C PRO A 93 10.15 -26.16 -9.60
N LEU A 94 11.38 -25.85 -10.04
CA LEU A 94 11.97 -24.50 -9.97
C LEU A 94 11.64 -23.60 -11.17
N ASP A 95 10.81 -24.08 -12.08
CA ASP A 95 10.32 -23.36 -13.26
C ASP A 95 9.03 -22.57 -13.00
N THR A 96 8.42 -22.73 -11.82
CA THR A 96 7.19 -22.03 -11.42
C THR A 96 7.11 -21.90 -9.90
N THR A 97 6.25 -21.01 -9.41
CA THR A 97 5.92 -20.94 -7.97
C THR A 97 4.69 -21.80 -7.66
N VAL A 98 4.46 -22.06 -6.38
CA VAL A 98 3.24 -22.71 -5.89
C VAL A 98 2.19 -21.63 -5.54
N PRO A 99 0.94 -21.74 -6.02
CA PRO A 99 -0.13 -20.83 -5.63
C PRO A 99 -0.30 -20.77 -4.11
N GLN A 100 -0.37 -19.56 -3.57
CA GLN A 100 -0.63 -19.31 -2.16
C GLN A 100 -2.06 -18.82 -1.97
N THR A 101 -2.83 -19.53 -1.16
CA THR A 101 -4.22 -19.18 -0.85
C THR A 101 -4.33 -18.63 0.57
N PHE A 102 -5.00 -17.49 0.68
CA PHE A 102 -5.37 -16.79 1.90
C PHE A 102 -6.88 -16.93 2.08
N THR A 103 -7.32 -17.34 3.26
CA THR A 103 -8.73 -17.55 3.56
C THR A 103 -9.27 -16.46 4.46
N PHE A 104 -10.57 -16.20 4.37
CA PHE A 104 -11.26 -15.25 5.23
C PHE A 104 -12.76 -15.54 5.23
N ASP A 105 -13.44 -15.04 6.26
CA ASP A 105 -14.90 -15.17 6.35
C ASP A 105 -15.58 -14.39 5.22
N ALA A 106 -16.65 -14.97 4.67
CA ALA A 106 -17.49 -14.30 3.68
C ALA A 106 -18.16 -13.06 4.28
N SER A 107 -18.32 -12.02 3.47
CA SER A 107 -19.10 -10.84 3.81
C SER A 107 -20.32 -10.70 2.91
N ALA A 108 -21.38 -10.04 3.40
CA ALA A 108 -22.51 -9.66 2.56
C ALA A 108 -22.23 -8.45 1.64
N PHE A 109 -21.08 -7.80 1.80
CA PHE A 109 -20.68 -6.58 1.09
C PHE A 109 -19.32 -6.78 0.40
N ASP A 110 -19.09 -5.95 -0.63
CA ASP A 110 -17.77 -5.84 -1.23
C ASP A 110 -16.79 -5.23 -0.21
N ARG A 111 -15.55 -5.70 -0.21
CA ARG A 111 -14.46 -5.26 0.66
C ARG A 111 -13.21 -5.00 -0.17
N VAL A 112 -12.18 -4.47 0.49
CA VAL A 112 -10.84 -4.34 -0.06
C VAL A 112 -9.88 -5.12 0.82
N ALA A 113 -8.93 -5.80 0.18
CA ALA A 113 -7.81 -6.41 0.85
C ALA A 113 -6.51 -5.71 0.46
N ASP A 114 -5.64 -5.47 1.43
CA ASP A 114 -4.28 -5.03 1.20
C ASP A 114 -3.40 -6.28 0.99
N LEU A 115 -2.80 -6.43 -0.20
CA LEU A 115 -1.87 -7.50 -0.54
C LEU A 115 -0.45 -6.94 -0.62
N VAL A 116 0.44 -7.49 0.20
CA VAL A 116 1.87 -7.17 0.23
C VAL A 116 2.68 -8.39 -0.19
N MET A 117 3.68 -8.23 -1.04
CA MET A 117 4.58 -9.30 -1.45
C MET A 117 6.03 -8.82 -1.54
N PHE A 118 6.98 -9.69 -1.20
CA PHE A 118 8.42 -9.40 -1.31
C PHE A 118 9.11 -10.38 -2.26
N PHE A 119 9.80 -9.83 -3.25
CA PHE A 119 10.55 -10.58 -4.25
C PHE A 119 12.03 -10.21 -4.19
N GLY A 120 12.89 -11.19 -4.44
CA GLY A 120 14.32 -11.01 -4.61
C GLY A 120 14.83 -11.68 -5.90
N SER A 121 16.02 -11.29 -6.34
CA SER A 121 16.67 -11.77 -7.57
C SER A 121 16.01 -11.32 -8.89
N VAL A 122 15.02 -10.43 -8.83
CA VAL A 122 14.10 -10.14 -9.96
C VAL A 122 14.81 -9.78 -11.27
N ALA A 123 15.63 -8.73 -11.26
CA ALA A 123 16.28 -8.21 -12.48
C ALA A 123 17.66 -7.59 -12.23
N ASP A 124 18.60 -7.90 -13.13
CA ASP A 124 20.00 -7.48 -13.13
C ASP A 124 20.25 -6.29 -14.09
N ASP A 125 19.54 -5.18 -13.87
CA ASP A 125 19.50 -3.96 -14.69
C ASP A 125 18.91 -4.13 -16.11
N ARG A 126 18.49 -5.34 -16.47
CA ARG A 126 17.81 -5.65 -17.72
C ARG A 126 16.31 -5.74 -17.50
N PHE A 127 15.52 -5.39 -18.52
CA PHE A 127 14.10 -5.73 -18.51
C PHE A 127 13.94 -7.26 -18.56
N ARG A 128 13.28 -7.82 -17.53
CA ARG A 128 13.04 -9.25 -17.40
C ARG A 128 11.55 -9.48 -17.10
N PRO A 129 10.79 -10.01 -18.07
CA PRO A 129 9.35 -10.17 -17.92
C PRO A 129 8.95 -11.04 -16.73
N SER A 130 7.82 -10.71 -16.12
CA SER A 130 7.23 -11.47 -15.02
C SER A 130 5.71 -11.31 -15.02
N ALA A 131 4.99 -12.15 -14.28
CA ALA A 131 3.58 -11.95 -14.04
C ALA A 131 3.19 -12.36 -12.61
N VAL A 132 2.13 -11.75 -12.09
CA VAL A 132 1.47 -12.17 -10.85
C VAL A 132 -0.02 -12.28 -11.10
N ASP A 133 -0.58 -13.46 -10.83
CA ASP A 133 -2.02 -13.69 -10.91
C ASP A 133 -2.64 -13.63 -9.53
N ILE A 134 -3.75 -12.93 -9.43
CA ILE A 134 -4.52 -12.77 -8.20
C ILE A 134 -5.96 -13.16 -8.50
N THR A 135 -6.42 -14.23 -7.87
CA THR A 135 -7.77 -14.77 -8.08
C THR A 135 -8.58 -14.69 -6.80
N VAL A 136 -9.73 -14.02 -6.85
CA VAL A 136 -10.67 -13.93 -5.72
C VAL A 136 -11.82 -14.91 -5.90
N SER A 137 -12.14 -15.70 -4.88
CA SER A 137 -13.14 -16.78 -4.97
C SER A 137 -13.98 -16.91 -3.70
N PRO A 138 -15.24 -17.40 -3.81
CA PRO A 138 -16.02 -17.61 -5.03
C PRO A 138 -16.41 -16.29 -5.73
N GLY A 139 -16.73 -16.35 -7.04
CA GLY A 139 -17.13 -15.17 -7.84
C GLY A 139 -16.17 -14.83 -8.99
N GLY A 140 -14.87 -15.09 -8.81
CA GLY A 140 -13.91 -15.47 -9.85
C GLY A 140 -13.62 -14.45 -10.96
N VAL A 141 -12.91 -13.36 -10.64
CA VAL A 141 -12.08 -12.65 -11.63
C VAL A 141 -10.62 -12.83 -11.23
N THR A 142 -9.78 -13.23 -12.19
CA THR A 142 -8.34 -13.21 -12.05
C THR A 142 -7.82 -11.89 -12.58
N THR A 143 -7.15 -11.13 -11.71
CA THR A 143 -6.38 -9.96 -12.10
C THR A 143 -4.97 -10.41 -12.41
N GLU A 144 -4.52 -10.12 -13.62
CA GLU A 144 -3.14 -10.38 -14.06
C GLU A 144 -2.33 -9.09 -13.96
N LEU A 145 -1.23 -9.13 -13.22
CA LEU A 145 -0.27 -8.03 -13.13
C LEU A 145 0.97 -8.44 -13.92
N VAL A 146 1.15 -7.84 -15.09
CA VAL A 146 2.24 -8.19 -16.02
C VAL A 146 3.37 -7.20 -15.88
N ASN A 147 4.60 -7.70 -15.82
CA ASN A 147 5.84 -6.94 -15.72
C ASN A 147 5.89 -5.96 -14.54
N LEU A 148 5.25 -6.35 -13.43
CA LEU A 148 5.24 -5.57 -12.18
C LEU A 148 6.61 -5.59 -11.49
N LEU A 149 7.35 -6.69 -11.59
CA LEU A 149 8.63 -6.86 -10.92
C LEU A 149 9.75 -6.31 -11.81
N GLY A 150 10.56 -5.38 -11.28
CA GLY A 150 11.53 -4.61 -12.05
C GLY A 150 12.73 -4.08 -11.27
N SER A 151 12.98 -4.59 -10.06
CA SER A 151 14.00 -4.08 -9.12
C SER A 151 13.72 -2.63 -8.67
N ASN A 152 12.46 -2.31 -8.38
CA ASN A 152 12.00 -0.96 -8.07
C ASN A 152 12.44 -0.46 -6.68
N ASP A 153 12.71 -1.37 -5.72
CA ASP A 153 13.01 -1.04 -4.32
C ASP A 153 14.47 -1.32 -3.92
N GLY A 154 15.32 -1.61 -4.91
CA GLY A 154 16.71 -1.96 -4.72
C GLY A 154 17.21 -2.90 -5.81
N SER A 155 18.52 -3.11 -5.87
CA SER A 155 19.10 -4.03 -6.84
C SER A 155 18.52 -5.43 -6.65
N GLU A 156 17.79 -5.93 -7.65
CA GLU A 156 17.11 -7.22 -7.63
C GLU A 156 16.00 -7.37 -6.57
N HIS A 157 15.48 -6.29 -5.98
CA HIS A 157 14.44 -6.36 -4.96
C HIS A 157 13.21 -5.54 -5.35
N ASP A 158 12.05 -6.15 -5.14
CA ASP A 158 10.75 -5.51 -5.30
C ASP A 158 9.88 -5.79 -4.07
N THR A 159 9.23 -4.72 -3.61
CA THR A 159 8.12 -4.73 -2.68
C THR A 159 6.86 -4.37 -3.46
N VAL A 160 5.92 -5.30 -3.50
CA VAL A 160 4.61 -5.06 -4.12
C VAL A 160 3.60 -4.79 -3.02
N VAL A 161 2.90 -3.67 -3.09
CA VAL A 161 1.76 -3.32 -2.23
C VAL A 161 0.61 -2.91 -3.12
N ILE A 162 -0.49 -3.63 -3.08
CA ILE A 162 -1.66 -3.36 -3.92
C ILE A 162 -2.96 -3.60 -3.16
N SER A 163 -4.01 -2.90 -3.59
CA SER A 163 -5.38 -3.13 -3.14
C SER A 163 -6.06 -4.15 -4.06
N VAL A 164 -6.68 -5.17 -3.46
CA VAL A 164 -7.44 -6.21 -4.15
C VAL A 164 -8.91 -6.05 -3.80
N ALA A 165 -9.76 -5.88 -4.81
CA ALA A 165 -11.21 -5.88 -4.61
C ALA A 165 -11.68 -7.29 -4.21
N VAL A 166 -12.45 -7.37 -3.13
CA VAL A 166 -12.99 -8.62 -2.58
C VAL A 166 -14.51 -8.56 -2.65
N PRO A 167 -15.16 -9.15 -3.67
CA PRO A 167 -16.60 -9.10 -3.82
C PRO A 167 -17.35 -9.76 -2.66
N ALA A 168 -18.60 -9.33 -2.43
CA ALA A 168 -19.51 -9.98 -1.50
C ALA A 168 -19.58 -11.49 -1.73
N GLY A 169 -19.50 -12.26 -0.64
CA GLY A 169 -19.50 -13.71 -0.66
C GLY A 169 -18.15 -14.37 -0.97
N ALA A 170 -17.11 -13.61 -1.34
CA ALA A 170 -15.76 -14.14 -1.49
C ALA A 170 -15.21 -14.62 -0.14
N THR A 171 -14.41 -15.68 -0.15
CA THR A 171 -13.83 -16.34 1.03
C THR A 171 -12.33 -16.59 0.91
N MET A 172 -11.74 -16.30 -0.24
CA MET A 172 -10.31 -16.49 -0.43
C MET A 172 -9.74 -15.63 -1.56
N ILE A 173 -8.45 -15.32 -1.40
CA ILE A 173 -7.57 -14.78 -2.43
C ILE A 173 -6.48 -15.81 -2.69
N THR A 174 -6.25 -16.17 -3.95
CA THR A 174 -5.12 -17.01 -4.37
C THR A 174 -4.17 -16.19 -5.22
N VAL A 175 -2.88 -16.23 -4.88
CA VAL A 175 -1.82 -15.47 -5.56
C VAL A 175 -0.77 -16.45 -6.09
N GLN A 176 -0.27 -16.22 -7.30
CA GLN A 176 0.86 -16.96 -7.86
C GLN A 176 1.72 -16.04 -8.71
N ALA A 177 3.04 -16.15 -8.59
CA ALA A 177 4.00 -15.39 -9.37
C ALA A 177 4.67 -16.27 -10.44
N PHE A 178 4.94 -15.71 -11.61
CA PHE A 178 5.43 -16.43 -12.79
C PHE A 178 6.66 -15.77 -13.41
N SER A 179 7.64 -16.61 -13.76
CA SER A 179 8.78 -16.26 -14.60
C SER A 179 8.39 -16.42 -16.07
N GLU A 180 7.64 -15.47 -16.63
CA GLU A 180 7.05 -15.61 -17.97
C GLU A 180 7.03 -14.28 -18.75
N ASP A 181 7.08 -14.37 -20.08
CA ASP A 181 6.97 -13.24 -21.01
C ASP A 181 5.59 -13.23 -21.68
N ARG A 182 4.57 -12.81 -20.93
CA ARG A 182 3.17 -12.81 -21.39
C ARG A 182 2.91 -11.81 -22.52
N GLU A 183 3.72 -10.77 -22.64
CA GLU A 183 3.62 -9.77 -23.70
C GLU A 183 4.43 -10.15 -24.96
N SER A 184 5.09 -11.32 -24.96
CA SER A 184 5.91 -11.78 -26.09
C SER A 184 6.98 -10.77 -26.53
N THR A 185 7.61 -10.11 -25.56
CA THR A 185 8.69 -9.15 -25.78
C THR A 185 9.96 -9.79 -26.34
N GLY A 186 10.12 -11.11 -26.15
CA GLY A 186 11.32 -11.88 -26.50
C GLY A 186 12.46 -11.74 -25.48
N ALA A 187 12.24 -11.00 -24.38
CA ALA A 187 13.19 -10.89 -23.29
C ALA A 187 13.19 -12.15 -22.43
N LEU A 188 14.32 -12.45 -21.78
CA LEU A 188 14.43 -13.55 -20.84
C LEU A 188 13.67 -13.20 -19.55
N PRO A 189 12.66 -13.99 -19.12
CA PRO A 189 11.90 -13.71 -17.91
C PRO A 189 12.74 -13.59 -16.64
N ALA A 190 12.18 -12.89 -15.64
CA ALA A 190 12.79 -12.68 -14.34
C ALA A 190 13.02 -14.02 -13.65
N SER A 191 14.19 -14.18 -13.07
CA SER A 191 14.43 -15.29 -12.13
C SER A 191 14.19 -14.71 -10.76
N PHE A 192 13.31 -15.25 -9.93
CA PHE A 192 13.04 -14.63 -8.64
C PHE A 192 12.85 -15.66 -7.53
N ILE A 193 13.01 -15.18 -6.30
CA ILE A 193 12.60 -15.87 -5.09
C ILE A 193 11.50 -15.02 -4.46
N TRP A 194 10.31 -15.61 -4.35
CA TRP A 194 9.17 -15.07 -3.63
C TRP A 194 9.27 -15.48 -2.16
N ASN A 195 9.51 -14.50 -1.29
CA ASN A 195 9.86 -14.76 0.10
C ASN A 195 8.68 -14.66 1.06
N THR A 196 7.79 -13.71 0.78
CA THR A 196 6.68 -13.37 1.68
C THR A 196 5.50 -12.86 0.87
N ALA A 197 4.30 -13.21 1.32
CA ALA A 197 3.07 -12.54 0.97
C ALA A 197 2.18 -12.39 2.21
N GLY A 198 1.61 -11.20 2.39
CA GLY A 198 0.67 -10.89 3.46
C GLY A 198 -0.61 -10.34 2.87
N VAL A 199 -1.76 -10.78 3.39
CA VAL A 199 -3.08 -10.25 3.04
C VAL A 199 -3.74 -9.75 4.32
N ALA A 200 -4.22 -8.52 4.29
CA ALA A 200 -5.14 -7.98 5.28
C ALA A 200 -6.47 -7.68 4.59
N VAL A 201 -7.46 -8.55 4.81
CA VAL A 201 -8.83 -8.26 4.36
C VAL A 201 -9.46 -7.39 5.42
N ARG A 202 -9.77 -6.15 5.05
CA ARG A 202 -10.41 -5.22 5.98
C ARG A 202 -11.72 -5.83 6.48
N GLY A 203 -12.03 -5.60 7.76
CA GLY A 203 -13.29 -6.03 8.33
C GLY A 203 -14.47 -5.45 7.53
N GLU A 204 -15.68 -5.95 7.76
CA GLU A 204 -16.87 -5.26 7.24
C GLU A 204 -16.88 -3.83 7.77
N GLU A 205 -16.49 -2.86 6.94
CA GLU A 205 -16.77 -1.47 7.28
C GLU A 205 -18.27 -1.39 7.57
N PRO A 206 -18.68 -0.84 8.74
CA PRO A 206 -20.08 -0.55 8.99
C PRO A 206 -20.60 0.12 7.73
N PRO A 207 -21.69 -0.38 7.11
CA PRO A 207 -22.06 -0.14 5.71
C PRO A 207 -21.57 1.22 5.28
N GLY A 208 -20.47 1.20 4.49
CA GLY A 208 -19.53 2.31 4.34
C GLY A 208 -20.26 3.62 4.45
N LEU A 209 -19.91 4.39 5.47
CA LEU A 209 -20.56 5.62 5.91
C LEU A 209 -20.90 6.45 4.66
N ASP A 210 -22.11 6.26 4.10
CA ASP A 210 -22.47 6.76 2.77
C ASP A 210 -22.41 8.26 2.88
N GLY A 211 -21.41 8.83 2.24
CA GLY A 211 -21.03 10.18 2.55
C GLY A 211 -20.05 10.79 1.59
N ARG A 212 -19.97 12.10 1.70
CA ARG A 212 -19.02 12.91 0.96
C ARG A 212 -18.40 13.96 1.86
N ILE A 213 -17.16 14.30 1.60
CA ILE A 213 -16.52 15.47 2.17
C ILE A 213 -16.52 16.58 1.13
N THR A 214 -16.82 17.79 1.59
CA THR A 214 -16.79 19.01 0.79
C THR A 214 -15.93 20.04 1.50
N GLY A 215 -15.38 20.97 0.73
CA GLY A 215 -14.64 22.07 1.33
C GLY A 215 -13.96 22.92 0.29
N GLY A 216 -13.49 24.09 0.71
CA GLY A 216 -12.75 24.97 -0.18
C GLY A 216 -12.16 26.17 0.54
N GLY A 217 -11.46 27.00 -0.22
CA GLY A 217 -10.91 28.25 0.26
C GLY A 217 -9.39 28.28 0.27
N SER A 218 -8.84 29.30 0.90
CA SER A 218 -7.42 29.66 0.79
C SER A 218 -6.81 29.83 2.17
N ASN A 219 -6.85 28.73 2.91
CA ASN A 219 -6.80 28.79 4.35
C ASN A 219 -5.79 27.80 4.95
N ILE A 220 -4.91 27.24 4.14
CA ILE A 220 -3.74 26.49 4.61
C ILE A 220 -2.54 27.41 4.42
N THR A 221 -1.80 27.65 5.50
CA THR A 221 -0.54 28.38 5.47
C THR A 221 0.52 27.57 6.19
N VAL A 222 1.57 27.19 5.46
CA VAL A 222 2.74 26.50 6.03
C VAL A 222 3.99 27.22 5.54
N ASP A 223 4.87 27.60 6.45
CA ASP A 223 6.12 28.34 6.16
C ASP A 223 5.91 29.59 5.27
N GLY A 224 4.76 30.26 5.43
CA GLY A 224 4.38 31.43 4.63
C GLY A 224 3.87 31.10 3.22
N LEU A 225 3.86 29.82 2.84
CA LEU A 225 3.24 29.33 1.61
C LEU A 225 1.72 29.28 1.80
N ARG A 226 1.00 30.05 0.98
CA ARG A 226 -0.46 30.02 0.94
C ARG A 226 -0.94 28.95 -0.03
N ILE A 227 -1.66 27.96 0.49
CA ILE A 227 -2.25 26.87 -0.30
C ILE A 227 -3.77 27.06 -0.37
N THR A 228 -4.33 26.88 -1.56
CA THR A 228 -5.79 26.88 -1.77
C THR A 228 -6.27 25.49 -2.15
N LYS A 229 -7.50 25.20 -1.76
CA LYS A 229 -8.17 23.93 -2.05
C LYS A 229 -9.60 24.13 -2.51
N GLY A 230 -10.11 23.18 -3.27
CA GLY A 230 -11.53 23.02 -3.55
C GLY A 230 -11.80 21.53 -3.76
N LEU A 231 -12.84 21.01 -3.10
CA LEU A 231 -13.11 19.59 -3.17
C LEU A 231 -14.59 19.22 -2.97
N GLN A 232 -14.94 18.10 -3.59
CA GLN A 232 -16.09 17.25 -3.32
C GLN A 232 -15.64 15.82 -3.59
N LEU A 233 -15.63 14.97 -2.56
CA LEU A 233 -15.12 13.62 -2.65
C LEU A 233 -16.09 12.66 -1.97
N HIS A 234 -16.41 11.55 -2.64
CA HIS A 234 -17.34 10.54 -2.16
C HIS A 234 -16.59 9.35 -1.56
N CYS A 235 -17.09 8.82 -0.45
CA CYS A 235 -16.52 7.65 0.22
C CYS A 235 -16.60 6.37 -0.65
N ASP A 236 -17.61 6.27 -1.50
CA ASP A 236 -17.87 5.12 -2.38
C ASP A 236 -17.19 5.21 -3.77
N LEU A 237 -16.26 6.17 -3.95
CA LEU A 237 -15.57 6.46 -5.21
C LEU A 237 -16.48 6.85 -6.39
N ARG A 238 -17.78 7.08 -6.17
CA ARG A 238 -18.68 7.46 -7.27
C ARG A 238 -18.32 8.83 -7.81
N ASN A 239 -18.48 9.00 -9.12
CA ASN A 239 -18.30 10.29 -9.75
C ASN A 239 -19.49 11.22 -9.48
N PRO A 240 -19.26 12.55 -9.37
CA PRO A 240 -17.97 13.22 -9.57
C PRO A 240 -17.10 13.30 -8.30
N ASN A 241 -15.80 13.00 -8.45
CA ASN A 241 -14.78 13.32 -7.44
C ASN A 241 -13.92 14.50 -7.94
N ASN A 242 -13.85 15.57 -7.17
CA ASN A 242 -13.08 16.76 -7.49
C ASN A 242 -12.16 17.09 -6.32
N PHE A 243 -10.87 17.22 -6.60
CA PHE A 243 -9.89 17.75 -5.66
C PHE A 243 -8.89 18.60 -6.42
N GLN A 244 -8.84 19.88 -6.05
CA GLN A 244 -7.96 20.88 -6.64
C GLN A 244 -7.10 21.50 -5.55
N ILE A 245 -5.77 21.49 -5.74
CA ILE A 245 -4.81 22.18 -4.88
C ILE A 245 -4.04 23.21 -5.69
N ASN A 246 -3.82 24.40 -5.13
CA ASN A 246 -3.00 25.44 -5.77
C ASN A 246 -2.05 26.07 -4.75
N TRP A 247 -0.83 26.37 -5.20
CA TRP A 247 0.20 27.06 -4.44
C TRP A 247 1.03 27.95 -5.38
N PRO A 248 1.87 28.86 -4.87
CA PRO A 248 2.69 29.73 -5.70
C PRO A 248 3.45 28.99 -6.81
N GLY A 249 3.13 29.32 -8.06
CA GLY A 249 3.75 28.73 -9.24
C GLY A 249 3.21 27.37 -9.66
N ALA A 250 2.31 26.74 -8.90
CA ALA A 250 1.89 25.37 -9.19
C ALA A 250 0.44 25.02 -8.80
N ALA A 251 -0.07 23.96 -9.42
CA ALA A 251 -1.43 23.46 -9.20
C ALA A 251 -1.52 21.96 -9.47
N PHE A 252 -2.33 21.26 -8.69
CA PHE A 252 -2.70 19.86 -8.92
C PHE A 252 -4.21 19.75 -9.06
N HIS A 253 -4.66 18.98 -10.05
CA HIS A 253 -6.05 18.65 -10.30
C HIS A 253 -6.22 17.14 -10.35
N LEU A 254 -7.01 16.60 -9.44
CA LEU A 254 -7.37 15.18 -9.42
C LEU A 254 -8.16 14.81 -10.68
N GLU A 255 -7.75 13.72 -11.34
CA GLU A 255 -8.47 13.13 -12.46
C GLU A 255 -9.19 11.84 -12.05
N ALA A 256 -8.58 11.04 -11.19
CA ALA A 256 -9.17 9.82 -10.66
C ALA A 256 -8.86 9.67 -9.18
N LEU A 257 -9.91 9.50 -8.37
CA LEU A 257 -9.79 9.03 -7.00
C LEU A 257 -9.67 7.50 -7.04
N THR A 258 -8.56 6.96 -6.55
CA THR A 258 -8.27 5.52 -6.63
C THR A 258 -8.49 4.82 -5.29
N VAL A 259 -8.39 5.57 -4.19
CA VAL A 259 -8.68 5.09 -2.83
C VAL A 259 -9.47 6.16 -2.10
N ALA A 260 -10.51 5.76 -1.38
CA ALA A 260 -11.21 6.56 -0.39
C ALA A 260 -11.50 5.68 0.82
N ASN A 261 -11.09 6.13 1.99
CA ASN A 261 -11.36 5.52 3.27
C ASN A 261 -11.96 6.59 4.18
N CYS A 262 -13.21 6.39 4.56
CA CYS A 262 -13.97 7.31 5.40
C CYS A 262 -14.18 6.69 6.77
N THR A 263 -13.63 7.32 7.80
CA THR A 263 -13.68 6.80 9.17
C THR A 263 -14.28 7.84 10.11
N GLU A 264 -14.91 7.35 11.17
CA GLU A 264 -15.33 8.16 12.31
C GLU A 264 -14.30 7.97 13.43
N ASP A 265 -13.73 9.07 13.91
CA ASP A 265 -12.89 9.11 15.10
C ASP A 265 -13.79 9.40 16.32
N PRO A 266 -13.92 8.47 17.29
CA PRO A 266 -14.79 8.67 18.45
C PRO A 266 -14.39 9.85 19.34
N ASP A 267 -13.16 10.35 19.23
CA ASP A 267 -12.68 11.52 19.98
C ASP A 267 -13.05 12.86 19.28
N ILE A 268 -13.47 12.81 18.02
CA ILE A 268 -13.94 13.98 17.27
C ILE A 268 -15.46 14.08 17.36
N ILE A 269 -15.93 14.94 18.27
CA ILE A 269 -17.36 15.16 18.42
C ILE A 269 -17.85 16.13 17.34
N GLN A 270 -18.47 15.59 16.28
CA GLN A 270 -19.15 16.42 15.29
C GLN A 270 -20.12 17.38 15.95
N GLN A 271 -19.94 18.67 15.70
CA GLN A 271 -20.94 19.68 16.07
C GLN A 271 -22.01 19.78 14.98
N PRO A 272 -23.25 20.17 15.31
CA PRO A 272 -24.36 20.12 14.37
C PRO A 272 -24.10 20.83 13.02
N PRO A 273 -24.54 20.21 11.90
CA PRO A 273 -25.41 19.03 11.84
C PRO A 273 -24.66 17.69 11.99
N MET A 274 -24.99 16.92 13.04
CA MET A 274 -24.46 15.57 13.36
C MET A 274 -25.00 14.48 12.41
N SER A 275 -25.31 14.84 11.16
CA SER A 275 -25.85 13.90 10.19
C SER A 275 -24.76 13.15 9.44
N SER A 276 -23.51 13.61 9.51
CA SER A 276 -22.42 12.94 8.80
C SER A 276 -22.06 11.63 9.51
N PRO A 277 -21.86 10.56 8.74
CA PRO A 277 -21.51 9.28 9.33
C PRO A 277 -20.00 9.15 9.63
N PHE A 278 -19.15 10.06 9.12
CA PHE A 278 -17.68 10.06 9.27
C PHE A 278 -17.14 11.49 9.48
N ASP A 279 -15.93 11.62 10.03
CA ASP A 279 -15.20 12.89 10.19
C ASP A 279 -13.86 12.93 9.42
N THR A 280 -13.31 11.77 9.06
CA THR A 280 -11.97 11.64 8.49
C THR A 280 -12.03 11.01 7.11
N PHE A 281 -11.42 11.69 6.13
CA PHE A 281 -11.32 11.23 4.74
C PHE A 281 -9.86 11.02 4.35
N GLN A 282 -9.43 9.76 4.25
CA GLN A 282 -8.11 9.37 3.77
C GLN A 282 -8.22 8.84 2.34
N ALA A 283 -7.39 9.35 1.44
CA ALA A 283 -7.51 9.00 0.03
C ALA A 283 -6.23 9.13 -0.77
N GLU A 284 -6.26 8.49 -1.94
CA GLU A 284 -5.24 8.52 -2.96
C GLU A 284 -5.85 8.73 -4.34
N GLY A 285 -5.08 9.29 -5.26
CA GLY A 285 -5.51 9.42 -6.64
C GLY A 285 -4.44 9.91 -7.59
N THR A 286 -4.80 9.91 -8.87
CA THR A 286 -3.96 10.40 -9.96
C THR A 286 -4.53 11.71 -10.50
N GLY A 287 -3.67 12.52 -11.10
CA GLY A 287 -4.13 13.76 -11.70
C GLY A 287 -3.06 14.55 -12.43
N ARG A 288 -3.46 15.76 -12.84
CA ARG A 288 -2.61 16.68 -13.60
C ARG A 288 -1.95 17.66 -12.66
N LEU A 289 -0.62 17.69 -12.72
CA LEU A 289 0.22 18.67 -12.07
C LEU A 289 0.66 19.72 -13.08
N ARG A 290 0.72 20.98 -12.63
CA ARG A 290 1.34 22.07 -13.38
C ARG A 290 2.31 22.80 -12.47
N ILE A 291 3.56 22.95 -12.87
CA ILE A 291 4.58 23.71 -12.16
C ILE A 291 5.21 24.71 -13.13
N ASN A 292 5.18 26.00 -12.79
CA ASN A 292 5.74 27.10 -13.59
C ASN A 292 5.30 27.12 -15.06
N GLY A 293 4.11 26.57 -15.35
CA GLY A 293 3.54 26.50 -16.70
C GLY A 293 3.78 25.16 -17.41
N GLU A 294 4.71 24.34 -16.94
CA GLU A 294 4.95 22.98 -17.43
C GLU A 294 3.90 22.02 -16.86
N ARG A 295 3.46 21.07 -17.67
CA ARG A 295 2.42 20.11 -17.32
C ARG A 295 3.01 18.73 -17.16
N ASP A 296 2.48 18.02 -16.18
CA ASP A 296 2.70 16.62 -15.94
C ASP A 296 1.33 15.96 -15.73
N GLU A 297 1.04 14.97 -16.57
CA GLU A 297 -0.26 14.31 -16.65
C GLU A 297 -0.27 13.00 -15.82
N ASN A 298 0.84 12.62 -15.18
CA ASN A 298 1.00 11.35 -14.46
C ASN A 298 1.28 11.57 -12.96
N ALA A 299 0.88 12.72 -12.41
CA ALA A 299 1.12 13.03 -11.01
C ALA A 299 0.19 12.23 -10.09
N THR A 300 0.64 12.03 -8.85
CA THR A 300 -0.12 11.32 -7.81
C THR A 300 -0.33 12.19 -6.59
N VAL A 301 -1.40 11.92 -5.84
CA VAL A 301 -1.67 12.57 -4.56
C VAL A 301 -2.10 11.55 -3.51
N ARG A 302 -1.63 11.76 -2.28
CA ARG A 302 -2.17 11.12 -1.08
C ARG A 302 -2.55 12.20 -0.07
N PHE A 303 -3.72 12.08 0.55
CA PHE A 303 -4.18 13.06 1.51
C PHE A 303 -5.02 12.46 2.63
N ILE A 304 -5.06 13.18 3.76
CA ILE A 304 -5.95 12.96 4.90
C ILE A 304 -6.59 14.30 5.22
N LEU A 305 -7.92 14.34 5.28
CA LEU A 305 -8.71 15.51 5.62
C LEU A 305 -9.57 15.17 6.83
N VAL A 306 -9.59 16.03 7.82
CA VAL A 306 -10.39 15.84 9.04
C VAL A 306 -11.32 17.03 9.23
N ASP A 307 -12.62 16.76 9.32
CA ASP A 307 -13.66 17.69 9.73
C ASP A 307 -13.86 17.58 11.24
N ALA A 308 -13.35 18.55 11.99
CA ALA A 308 -13.44 18.55 13.45
C ALA A 308 -14.77 19.17 13.95
N GLY A 309 -15.77 19.31 13.05
CA GLY A 309 -17.05 19.93 13.33
C GLY A 309 -16.99 21.47 13.31
N GLU A 310 -18.18 22.07 13.37
CA GLU A 310 -18.31 23.52 13.37
C GLU A 310 -17.72 24.15 14.66
N PRO A 311 -17.00 25.28 14.57
CA PRO A 311 -16.92 26.23 13.44
C PRO A 311 -15.79 25.96 12.42
N GLY A 312 -15.24 24.75 12.34
CA GLY A 312 -14.17 24.36 11.41
C GLY A 312 -12.78 24.87 11.80
N THR A 313 -12.60 25.28 13.07
CA THR A 313 -11.32 25.85 13.56
C THR A 313 -10.27 24.79 13.92
N ALA A 314 -10.67 23.52 13.98
CA ALA A 314 -9.81 22.40 14.32
C ALA A 314 -9.64 21.41 13.16
N ASP A 315 -10.21 21.71 11.99
CA ASP A 315 -10.07 20.90 10.79
C ASP A 315 -8.60 20.81 10.40
N THR A 316 -8.16 19.63 9.94
CA THR A 316 -6.77 19.41 9.53
C THR A 316 -6.67 18.84 8.13
N ALA A 317 -5.55 19.14 7.47
CA ALA A 317 -5.19 18.54 6.21
C ALA A 317 -3.73 18.08 6.22
N ARG A 318 -3.49 16.88 5.70
CA ARG A 318 -2.17 16.36 5.32
C ARG A 318 -2.22 16.01 3.84
N ILE A 319 -1.26 16.49 3.05
CA ILE A 319 -1.28 16.31 1.59
C ILE A 319 0.14 16.08 1.09
N VAL A 320 0.34 15.00 0.33
CA VAL A 320 1.59 14.73 -0.39
C VAL A 320 1.27 14.61 -1.87
N ILE A 321 1.93 15.40 -2.72
CA ILE A 321 1.83 15.33 -4.18
C ILE A 321 3.19 14.94 -4.74
N ARG A 322 3.18 13.99 -5.67
CA ARG A 322 4.37 13.60 -6.44
C ARG A 322 4.16 13.88 -7.92
N ASP A 323 5.24 14.24 -8.62
CA ASP A 323 5.27 14.25 -10.08
C ASP A 323 5.26 12.82 -10.65
N GLY A 324 5.17 12.69 -11.97
CA GLY A 324 5.13 11.43 -12.70
C GLY A 324 6.43 10.63 -12.64
N ASP A 325 7.53 11.25 -12.21
CA ASP A 325 8.79 10.58 -11.92
C ASP A 325 8.87 10.11 -10.45
N GLY A 326 7.83 10.38 -9.64
CA GLY A 326 7.73 9.97 -8.25
C GLY A 326 8.37 10.94 -7.25
N ASN A 327 8.90 12.08 -7.68
CA ASN A 327 9.49 13.08 -6.78
C ASN A 327 8.41 13.83 -6.03
N ILE A 328 8.64 14.12 -4.74
CA ILE A 328 7.72 14.93 -3.93
C ILE A 328 7.81 16.39 -4.36
N VAL A 329 6.69 16.95 -4.82
CA VAL A 329 6.58 18.36 -5.24
C VAL A 329 5.78 19.22 -4.25
N LEU A 330 4.99 18.59 -3.38
CA LEU A 330 4.36 19.20 -2.22
C LEU A 330 4.32 18.19 -1.09
N ASP A 331 4.81 18.59 0.09
CA ASP A 331 4.65 17.86 1.35
C ASP A 331 4.04 18.81 2.37
N LEU A 332 2.73 18.74 2.51
CA LEU A 332 1.98 19.43 3.54
C LEU A 332 1.85 18.47 4.73
N PRO A 333 2.60 18.67 5.83
CA PRO A 333 2.36 17.92 7.05
C PRO A 333 0.95 18.21 7.58
N GLU A 334 0.47 17.39 8.51
CA GLU A 334 -0.81 17.63 9.14
C GLU A 334 -0.87 19.06 9.71
N THR A 335 -1.78 19.86 9.15
CA THR A 335 -1.84 21.30 9.39
C THR A 335 -3.28 21.69 9.67
N VAL A 336 -3.48 22.40 10.79
CA VAL A 336 -4.78 23.00 11.14
C VAL A 336 -5.13 24.10 10.14
N LEU A 337 -6.38 24.11 9.68
CA LEU A 337 -6.88 25.15 8.79
C LEU A 337 -6.98 26.50 9.52
N THR A 338 -6.45 27.55 8.90
CA THR A 338 -6.48 28.90 9.48
C THR A 338 -7.86 29.55 9.42
N HIS A 339 -8.69 29.19 8.42
CA HIS A 339 -10.05 29.66 8.17
C HIS A 339 -10.82 28.63 7.31
N GLY A 340 -12.15 28.71 7.21
CA GLY A 340 -13.00 27.82 6.38
C GLY A 340 -13.06 26.37 6.86
N ASN A 341 -14.12 25.65 6.51
CA ASN A 341 -14.44 24.34 7.05
C ASN A 341 -14.37 23.24 5.97
N PHE A 342 -13.82 22.09 6.34
CA PHE A 342 -14.26 20.83 5.77
C PHE A 342 -15.64 20.54 6.32
N GLN A 343 -16.49 19.95 5.48
CA GLN A 343 -17.84 19.57 5.86
C GLN A 343 -18.08 18.20 5.30
N THR A 344 -18.26 17.27 6.21
CA THR A 344 -18.67 15.90 5.93
C THR A 344 -20.19 15.84 5.89
N HIS A 345 -20.71 14.98 5.02
CA HIS A 345 -22.14 14.83 4.78
C HIS A 345 -22.46 13.37 4.66
N LYS A 346 -23.65 13.01 5.13
CA LYS A 346 -24.30 11.80 4.62
C LYS A 346 -24.76 12.03 3.19
N ASP A 347 -24.62 10.99 2.38
CA ASP A 347 -25.10 10.90 1.02
C ASP A 347 -26.45 10.17 0.88
#